data_AF-A0A1H2UL31-F1
#
_entry.id   AF-A0A1H2UL31-F1
#
_cell.length_a   1.000
_cell.length_b   1.000
_cell.length_c   1.000
_cell.angle_alpha   90.00
_cell.angle_beta   90.00
_cell.angle_gamma   90.00
#
_symmetry.space_group_name_H-M   'P 1'
#
loop_
_entity.id
_entity.type
_entity.pdbx_description
1 polymer ?
#
loop_
_entity_poly.entity_id
_entity_poly.type
_entity_poly.pdbx_seq_one_letter_code
_entity_poly.pdbx_strand_id
1 'polypeptide(L)'
;MVFRVISLTGGNDTLAVGPATSGVIHALGGDDRLTLHGRSAATLQLVMDQPGGMPTLPRWEPLPGHTLSAGLTQVWGGAGADVLTLTGRGIEATVADDATGDRINARWLTQGVLLVGRQDLVVGPNDATAQVVVLGVGPTDGFEFQGGIANDVVRVEHRTQVFGWNGDDVLAVGDRSLVNGGNGDDRLFAGATSRAVGGAGNDRITGTGVGVTALGGAGDDTIGSTLRIVAAGGAGRDTLHSAAAGSVLDGGDGDDLLRGTYLRENALSGADRFELHYSGHRTVLKGGAGNDTIRMDADDSAWGGTGADRFIAFERAGDAATIGDFAAAADTLLLKLPEDEAAADFSDLTVEERNGHTILRLDGQVVMRLLGATDLAVRLQHEDGDSVRYTDLHGTPVTGGQWDVTIDVFETI
;
A
#
# COMPACT_ATOMS: atom_id res chain seq x y z
N MET A 1 -14.25 -27.58 -35.79
CA MET A 1 -13.88 -27.40 -37.22
C MET A 1 -12.37 -27.19 -37.29
N VAL A 2 -11.65 -27.74 -38.26
CA VAL A 2 -10.19 -27.49 -38.40
C VAL A 2 -10.00 -26.60 -39.62
N PHE A 3 -9.53 -25.37 -39.43
CA PHE A 3 -9.13 -24.50 -40.54
C PHE A 3 -7.60 -24.41 -40.57
N ARG A 4 -7.02 -24.42 -41.77
CA ARG A 4 -5.57 -24.49 -41.93
C ARG A 4 -4.90 -23.12 -41.82
N VAL A 5 -5.43 -22.12 -42.51
CA VAL A 5 -4.98 -20.71 -42.48
C VAL A 5 -6.15 -19.84 -42.94
N ILE A 6 -6.53 -18.82 -42.16
CA ILE A 6 -7.35 -17.69 -42.65
C ILE A 6 -6.43 -16.48 -42.69
N SER A 7 -6.28 -15.88 -43.87
CA SER A 7 -5.55 -14.62 -44.03
C SER A 7 -6.57 -13.49 -44.09
N LEU A 8 -6.51 -12.60 -43.10
CA LEU A 8 -7.27 -11.36 -43.05
C LEU A 8 -6.32 -10.27 -43.58
N THR A 9 -6.62 -9.72 -44.77
CA THR A 9 -5.71 -8.80 -45.46
C THR A 9 -6.38 -7.44 -45.65
N GLY A 10 -5.90 -6.46 -44.88
CA GLY A 10 -6.14 -5.04 -45.09
C GLY A 10 -7.53 -4.53 -44.71
N GLY A 11 -7.64 -3.86 -43.56
CA GLY A 11 -8.86 -3.22 -43.06
C GLY A 11 -9.05 -3.47 -41.56
N ASN A 12 -10.22 -3.12 -41.03
CA ASN A 12 -10.65 -3.55 -39.69
C ASN A 12 -11.48 -4.83 -39.86
N ASP A 13 -10.89 -5.99 -39.59
CA ASP A 13 -11.53 -7.29 -39.79
C ASP A 13 -12.25 -7.78 -38.51
N THR A 14 -13.34 -8.56 -38.66
CA THR A 14 -14.03 -9.20 -37.53
C THR A 14 -14.17 -10.69 -37.75
N LEU A 15 -13.59 -11.50 -36.86
CA LEU A 15 -13.66 -12.96 -36.91
C LEU A 15 -14.28 -13.53 -35.64
N ALA A 16 -15.33 -14.34 -35.79
CA ALA A 16 -15.97 -15.08 -34.69
C ALA A 16 -15.68 -16.57 -34.83
N VAL A 17 -15.08 -17.17 -33.80
CA VAL A 17 -14.73 -18.60 -33.78
C VAL A 17 -15.62 -19.33 -32.78
N GLY A 18 -16.28 -20.41 -33.22
CA GLY A 18 -17.19 -21.22 -32.40
C GLY A 18 -16.51 -22.35 -31.60
N PRO A 19 -17.25 -23.07 -30.73
CA PRO A 19 -16.71 -24.12 -29.86
C PRO A 19 -16.10 -25.31 -30.64
N ALA A 20 -15.05 -25.92 -30.09
CA ALA A 20 -14.32 -27.07 -30.67
C ALA A 20 -13.65 -26.77 -32.03
N THR A 21 -12.94 -25.65 -32.10
CA THR A 21 -12.25 -25.19 -33.30
C THR A 21 -10.75 -25.14 -33.08
N SER A 22 -9.97 -25.60 -34.05
CA SER A 22 -8.51 -25.52 -34.04
C SER A 22 -7.99 -25.03 -35.39
N GLY A 23 -6.98 -24.17 -35.36
CA GLY A 23 -6.40 -23.61 -36.58
C GLY A 23 -5.47 -22.42 -36.35
N VAL A 24 -4.89 -21.93 -37.44
CA VAL A 24 -3.98 -20.77 -37.48
C VAL A 24 -4.66 -19.61 -38.20
N ILE A 25 -4.58 -18.41 -37.64
CA ILE A 25 -5.07 -17.16 -38.26
C ILE A 25 -3.86 -16.24 -38.47
N HIS A 26 -3.77 -15.65 -39.66
CA HIS A 26 -2.80 -14.60 -39.99
C HIS A 26 -3.59 -13.30 -40.17
N ALA A 27 -3.52 -12.39 -39.21
CA ALA A 27 -4.00 -11.02 -39.35
C ALA A 27 -2.82 -10.14 -39.80
N LEU A 28 -3.04 -9.28 -40.79
CA LEU A 28 -2.01 -8.44 -41.38
C LEU A 28 -2.43 -6.96 -41.32
N GLY A 29 -2.39 -6.39 -40.11
CA GLY A 29 -2.48 -4.95 -39.80
C GLY A 29 -3.87 -4.30 -39.88
N GLY A 30 -4.17 -3.37 -38.95
CA GLY A 30 -5.49 -2.70 -38.84
C GLY A 30 -5.90 -2.49 -37.38
N ASP A 31 -7.15 -2.04 -37.13
CA ASP A 31 -7.81 -2.19 -35.81
C ASP A 31 -8.73 -3.44 -35.89
N ASP A 32 -8.17 -4.62 -35.66
CA ASP A 32 -8.85 -5.89 -35.87
C ASP A 32 -9.62 -6.37 -34.63
N ARG A 33 -10.74 -7.10 -34.84
CA ARG A 33 -11.55 -7.68 -33.75
C ARG A 33 -11.67 -9.20 -33.86
N LEU A 34 -11.02 -9.92 -32.96
CA LEU A 34 -11.17 -11.37 -32.82
C LEU A 34 -12.07 -11.71 -31.63
N THR A 35 -13.13 -12.48 -31.86
CA THR A 35 -14.04 -12.96 -30.80
C THR A 35 -14.03 -14.49 -30.75
N LEU A 36 -13.63 -15.04 -29.61
CA LEU A 36 -13.61 -16.49 -29.35
C LEU A 36 -14.79 -16.88 -28.45
N HIS A 37 -15.66 -17.78 -28.93
CA HIS A 37 -16.81 -18.31 -28.20
C HIS A 37 -16.65 -19.81 -27.91
N GLY A 38 -16.60 -20.24 -26.65
CA GLY A 38 -16.40 -21.67 -26.34
C GLY A 38 -16.97 -22.20 -25.01
N ARG A 39 -17.44 -23.46 -25.03
CA ARG A 39 -17.75 -24.30 -23.84
C ARG A 39 -16.89 -25.58 -23.77
N SER A 40 -15.95 -25.77 -24.70
CA SER A 40 -15.07 -26.95 -24.82
C SER A 40 -13.78 -26.62 -25.57
N ALA A 41 -12.71 -27.36 -25.26
CA ALA A 41 -11.32 -27.19 -25.72
C ALA A 41 -11.19 -26.75 -27.20
N ALA A 42 -10.81 -25.49 -27.39
CA ALA A 42 -10.29 -24.96 -28.63
C ALA A 42 -8.79 -24.71 -28.42
N THR A 43 -7.95 -25.18 -29.33
CA THR A 43 -6.52 -24.84 -29.36
C THR A 43 -6.30 -24.00 -30.59
N LEU A 44 -6.12 -22.70 -30.40
CA LEU A 44 -5.85 -21.74 -31.46
C LEU A 44 -4.38 -21.32 -31.35
N GLN A 45 -3.65 -21.33 -32.45
CA GLN A 45 -2.30 -20.78 -32.50
C GLN A 45 -2.35 -19.61 -33.48
N LEU A 46 -2.28 -18.38 -32.97
CA LEU A 46 -2.17 -17.20 -33.83
C LEU A 46 -0.69 -16.98 -34.14
N VAL A 47 -0.32 -16.98 -35.42
CA VAL A 47 1.06 -16.74 -35.87
C VAL A 47 1.00 -15.59 -36.88
N MET A 48 1.66 -14.48 -36.56
CA MET A 48 1.72 -13.33 -37.46
C MET A 48 3.14 -13.17 -37.98
N ASP A 49 3.29 -13.30 -39.30
CA ASP A 49 4.55 -13.08 -39.97
C ASP A 49 4.77 -11.58 -40.13
N GLN A 50 5.76 -11.04 -39.40
CA GLN A 50 6.39 -9.77 -39.75
C GLN A 50 6.98 -9.90 -41.17
N PRO A 51 6.69 -9.01 -42.13
CA PRO A 51 7.39 -9.00 -43.41
C PRO A 51 8.79 -8.40 -43.21
N GLY A 52 9.72 -9.19 -42.64
CA GLY A 52 11.09 -8.69 -42.44
C GLY A 52 12.02 -9.45 -41.50
N GLY A 53 12.05 -10.78 -41.50
CA GLY A 53 13.20 -11.56 -41.00
C GLY A 53 12.94 -12.40 -39.73
N MET A 54 13.19 -13.71 -39.84
CA MET A 54 13.07 -14.68 -38.75
C MET A 54 14.19 -14.54 -37.70
N PRO A 55 13.93 -15.01 -36.47
CA PRO A 55 14.61 -16.22 -36.04
C PRO A 55 13.66 -17.31 -35.50
N THR A 56 14.02 -18.55 -35.83
CA THR A 56 13.42 -19.82 -35.40
C THR A 56 13.59 -20.10 -33.90
N LEU A 57 12.56 -20.60 -33.19
CA LEU A 57 12.64 -21.55 -32.05
C LEU A 57 11.24 -22.22 -31.79
N PRO A 58 11.15 -23.30 -30.99
CA PRO A 58 11.11 -24.71 -31.37
C PRO A 58 9.68 -25.33 -31.48
N ARG A 59 9.61 -26.53 -32.09
CA ARG A 59 8.40 -27.37 -32.17
C ARG A 59 8.02 -27.98 -30.82
N TRP A 60 6.73 -27.97 -30.50
CA TRP A 60 6.10 -28.86 -29.52
C TRP A 60 5.03 -29.72 -30.21
N GLU A 61 5.10 -31.04 -30.01
CA GLU A 61 4.07 -32.01 -30.40
C GLU A 61 3.59 -32.75 -29.14
N PRO A 62 2.27 -32.96 -28.96
CA PRO A 62 1.78 -34.10 -28.20
C PRO A 62 1.20 -35.18 -29.13
N LEU A 63 1.60 -36.41 -28.83
CA LEU A 63 1.34 -37.66 -29.55
C LEU A 63 -0.11 -38.19 -29.37
N PRO A 64 -0.57 -39.13 -30.22
CA PRO A 64 -1.90 -39.73 -30.16
C PRO A 64 -2.08 -40.66 -28.96
N GLY A 65 -3.17 -40.48 -28.19
CA GLY A 65 -3.60 -41.42 -27.14
C GLY A 65 -3.70 -40.86 -25.72
N HIS A 66 -3.56 -39.55 -25.51
CA HIS A 66 -3.65 -38.91 -24.19
C HIS A 66 -4.80 -37.90 -24.08
N THR A 67 -5.39 -37.81 -22.89
CA THR A 67 -6.42 -36.83 -22.48
C THR A 67 -5.86 -36.00 -21.32
N LEU A 68 -6.01 -34.66 -21.32
CA LEU A 68 -6.30 -33.83 -20.13
C LEU A 68 -6.52 -32.33 -20.48
N SER A 69 -7.17 -31.66 -19.53
CA SER A 69 -7.65 -30.26 -19.46
C SER A 69 -6.60 -29.17 -19.67
N ALA A 70 -7.06 -27.98 -20.07
CA ALA A 70 -6.33 -26.70 -20.18
C ALA A 70 -5.21 -26.68 -21.24
N GLY A 71 -5.40 -25.87 -22.28
CA GLY A 71 -4.40 -25.66 -23.34
C GLY A 71 -4.25 -24.16 -23.59
N LEU A 72 -3.08 -23.63 -23.27
CA LEU A 72 -2.67 -22.25 -23.43
C LEU A 72 -2.86 -21.78 -24.90
N THR A 73 -3.68 -20.76 -25.12
CA THR A 73 -3.82 -20.11 -26.44
C THR A 73 -2.84 -18.93 -26.52
N GLN A 74 -1.86 -18.97 -27.43
CA GLN A 74 -0.98 -17.83 -27.69
C GLN A 74 -1.56 -16.93 -28.80
N VAL A 75 -1.75 -15.64 -28.49
CA VAL A 75 -2.28 -14.63 -29.42
C VAL A 75 -1.27 -13.48 -29.51
N TRP A 76 -0.96 -13.04 -30.74
CA TRP A 76 -0.13 -11.86 -30.97
C TRP A 76 -0.97 -10.76 -31.61
N GLY A 77 -0.74 -9.48 -31.26
CA GLY A 77 -1.37 -8.29 -31.84
C GLY A 77 -0.54 -7.73 -33.01
N GLY A 78 -1.22 -7.09 -33.96
CA GLY A 78 -0.57 -6.47 -35.12
C GLY A 78 -0.21 -5.02 -34.83
N ALA A 79 0.25 -4.28 -35.84
CA ALA A 79 0.36 -2.83 -35.70
C ALA A 79 -1.04 -2.18 -35.76
N GLY A 80 -1.50 -1.55 -34.66
CA GLY A 80 -2.83 -0.92 -34.57
C GLY A 80 -3.37 -0.89 -33.14
N ALA A 81 -4.67 -0.62 -32.98
CA ALA A 81 -5.39 -0.87 -31.73
C ALA A 81 -6.37 -2.04 -31.94
N ASP A 82 -5.90 -3.25 -31.64
CA ASP A 82 -6.64 -4.49 -31.80
C ASP A 82 -7.52 -4.81 -30.58
N VAL A 83 -8.61 -5.54 -30.80
CA VAL A 83 -9.53 -5.98 -29.73
C VAL A 83 -9.69 -7.51 -29.73
N LEU A 84 -9.13 -8.16 -28.70
CA LEU A 84 -9.36 -9.58 -28.43
C LEU A 84 -10.50 -9.76 -27.42
N THR A 85 -11.55 -10.49 -27.77
CA THR A 85 -12.62 -10.85 -26.84
C THR A 85 -12.60 -12.35 -26.54
N LEU A 86 -12.31 -12.71 -25.28
CA LEU A 86 -12.29 -14.08 -24.79
C LEU A 86 -13.57 -14.37 -24.00
N THR A 87 -14.38 -15.36 -24.43
CA THR A 87 -15.62 -15.74 -23.73
C THR A 87 -15.72 -17.25 -23.44
N GLY A 88 -15.75 -17.65 -22.17
CA GLY A 88 -16.04 -19.04 -21.77
C GLY A 88 -15.22 -19.61 -20.59
N ARG A 89 -15.72 -20.71 -20.01
CA ARG A 89 -15.09 -21.41 -18.88
C ARG A 89 -13.87 -22.23 -19.33
N GLY A 90 -12.79 -22.22 -18.55
CA GLY A 90 -11.56 -23.01 -18.79
C GLY A 90 -10.67 -22.49 -19.91
N ILE A 91 -10.73 -21.20 -20.22
CA ILE A 91 -9.88 -20.55 -21.23
C ILE A 91 -8.65 -19.98 -20.51
N GLU A 92 -7.47 -20.41 -20.95
CA GLU A 92 -6.16 -19.86 -20.57
C GLU A 92 -5.53 -19.28 -21.85
N ALA A 93 -5.12 -18.02 -21.81
CA ALA A 93 -4.50 -17.36 -22.95
C ALA A 93 -3.22 -16.64 -22.54
N THR A 94 -2.17 -16.78 -23.35
CA THR A 94 -1.04 -15.87 -23.34
C THR A 94 -1.20 -14.91 -24.51
N VAL A 95 -1.33 -13.62 -24.24
CA VAL A 95 -1.40 -12.62 -25.29
C VAL A 95 -0.10 -11.84 -25.26
N ALA A 96 0.69 -11.91 -26.32
CA ALA A 96 2.00 -11.27 -26.42
C ALA A 96 2.01 -10.24 -27.56
N ASP A 97 2.42 -9.00 -27.35
CA ASP A 97 2.31 -7.97 -28.40
C ASP A 97 3.43 -6.91 -28.45
N ASP A 98 3.68 -6.37 -29.65
CA ASP A 98 4.76 -5.46 -30.02
C ASP A 98 4.37 -3.97 -30.23
N ALA A 99 3.07 -3.59 -30.25
CA ALA A 99 2.61 -2.22 -30.57
C ALA A 99 1.58 -1.64 -29.57
N THR A 100 1.33 -0.32 -29.62
CA THR A 100 0.53 0.42 -28.61
C THR A 100 -0.98 0.39 -28.86
N GLY A 101 -1.79 0.02 -27.84
CA GLY A 101 -3.19 0.46 -27.73
C GLY A 101 -4.27 -0.63 -27.79
N ASP A 102 -3.89 -1.90 -27.74
CA ASP A 102 -4.81 -3.04 -27.84
C ASP A 102 -5.66 -3.22 -26.59
N ARG A 103 -6.91 -3.70 -26.75
CA ARG A 103 -7.84 -4.01 -25.65
C ARG A 103 -8.22 -5.47 -25.61
N ILE A 104 -7.97 -6.12 -24.48
CA ILE A 104 -8.42 -7.48 -24.22
C ILE A 104 -9.67 -7.42 -23.33
N ASN A 105 -10.78 -7.95 -23.84
CA ASN A 105 -12.02 -8.12 -23.09
C ASN A 105 -12.19 -9.58 -22.71
N ALA A 106 -12.00 -9.89 -21.42
CA ALA A 106 -12.19 -11.23 -20.88
C ALA A 106 -13.55 -11.35 -20.19
N ARG A 107 -14.34 -12.38 -20.52
CA ARG A 107 -15.60 -12.70 -19.83
C ARG A 107 -15.81 -14.21 -19.64
N TRP A 108 -16.40 -14.57 -18.52
CA TRP A 108 -16.68 -15.91 -18.01
C TRP A 108 -15.47 -16.83 -17.87
N LEU A 109 -14.28 -16.27 -17.61
CA LEU A 109 -13.05 -17.05 -17.44
C LEU A 109 -13.06 -17.83 -16.12
N THR A 110 -12.38 -18.98 -16.10
CA THR A 110 -12.14 -19.77 -14.86
C THR A 110 -10.67 -20.17 -14.70
N GLN A 111 -9.78 -19.62 -15.53
CA GLN A 111 -8.32 -19.79 -15.53
C GLN A 111 -7.68 -18.44 -15.91
N GLY A 112 -6.37 -18.28 -15.67
CA GLY A 112 -5.69 -16.99 -15.82
C GLY A 112 -5.35 -16.61 -17.27
N VAL A 113 -5.09 -15.31 -17.47
CA VAL A 113 -4.59 -14.74 -18.71
C VAL A 113 -3.22 -14.14 -18.43
N LEU A 114 -2.19 -14.57 -19.17
CA LEU A 114 -0.84 -13.99 -19.11
C LEU A 114 -0.69 -12.98 -20.23
N LEU A 115 -0.46 -11.72 -19.89
CA LEU A 115 -0.22 -10.66 -20.87
C LEU A 115 1.28 -10.36 -20.93
N VAL A 116 1.83 -10.22 -22.15
CA VAL A 116 3.24 -9.91 -22.40
C VAL A 116 3.32 -8.80 -23.44
N GLY A 117 3.40 -7.52 -23.07
CA GLY A 117 3.44 -6.43 -24.06
C GLY A 117 2.62 -5.20 -23.69
N ARG A 118 2.02 -4.50 -24.66
CA ARG A 118 1.29 -3.22 -24.46
C ARG A 118 -0.23 -3.40 -24.65
N GLN A 119 -0.97 -3.81 -23.63
CA GLN A 119 -2.39 -4.16 -23.76
C GLN A 119 -3.25 -3.63 -22.61
N ASP A 120 -4.37 -2.94 -22.85
CA ASP A 120 -5.39 -2.71 -21.83
C ASP A 120 -6.15 -4.03 -21.57
N LEU A 121 -6.41 -4.38 -20.30
CA LEU A 121 -7.18 -5.56 -19.95
C LEU A 121 -8.42 -5.19 -19.14
N VAL A 122 -9.59 -5.55 -19.68
CA VAL A 122 -10.88 -5.43 -19.01
C VAL A 122 -11.46 -6.82 -18.76
N VAL A 123 -11.50 -7.24 -17.50
CA VAL A 123 -12.20 -8.46 -17.07
C VAL A 123 -13.61 -8.10 -16.63
N GLY A 124 -14.61 -8.81 -17.17
CA GLY A 124 -16.01 -8.49 -16.96
C GLY A 124 -16.54 -8.83 -15.55
N PRO A 125 -17.63 -8.19 -15.11
CA PRO A 125 -18.13 -8.24 -13.72
C PRO A 125 -18.79 -9.56 -13.28
N ASN A 126 -18.72 -10.65 -14.05
CA ASN A 126 -19.44 -11.91 -13.78
C ASN A 126 -18.52 -13.14 -13.64
N ASP A 127 -17.22 -12.93 -13.41
CA ASP A 127 -16.18 -13.96 -13.53
C ASP A 127 -15.69 -14.44 -12.17
N ALA A 128 -16.49 -15.29 -11.52
CA ALA A 128 -16.37 -15.61 -10.09
C ALA A 128 -15.14 -16.43 -9.66
N THR A 129 -14.18 -16.75 -10.54
CA THR A 129 -13.05 -17.63 -10.20
C THR A 129 -11.76 -17.40 -11.01
N ALA A 130 -11.65 -16.38 -11.86
CA ALA A 130 -10.46 -16.20 -12.69
C ALA A 130 -9.41 -15.36 -11.93
N GLN A 131 -8.33 -15.99 -11.49
CA GLN A 131 -7.13 -15.25 -11.06
C GLN A 131 -6.45 -14.71 -12.32
N VAL A 132 -6.40 -13.39 -12.48
CA VAL A 132 -5.62 -12.81 -13.58
C VAL A 132 -4.21 -12.52 -13.10
N VAL A 133 -3.21 -13.00 -13.87
CA VAL A 133 -1.79 -12.81 -13.57
C VAL A 133 -1.14 -12.05 -14.72
N VAL A 134 -1.03 -10.74 -14.58
CA VAL A 134 -0.30 -9.88 -15.53
C VAL A 134 1.17 -9.81 -15.09
N LEU A 135 2.09 -10.31 -15.92
CA LEU A 135 3.54 -10.23 -15.70
C LEU A 135 4.22 -9.48 -16.85
N GLY A 136 4.48 -8.19 -16.63
CA GLY A 136 5.37 -7.42 -17.49
C GLY A 136 4.69 -6.79 -18.69
N VAL A 137 4.59 -5.46 -18.64
CA VAL A 137 4.21 -4.64 -19.79
C VAL A 137 5.37 -3.74 -20.16
N GLY A 138 5.60 -3.59 -21.47
CA GLY A 138 6.66 -2.75 -22.04
C GLY A 138 6.40 -1.24 -21.83
N PRO A 139 7.30 -0.38 -22.30
CA PRO A 139 7.38 1.01 -21.86
C PRO A 139 6.24 1.85 -22.45
N THR A 140 5.20 2.20 -21.68
CA THR A 140 4.50 3.50 -21.81
C THR A 140 3.46 3.73 -20.70
N ASP A 141 3.29 5.01 -20.36
CA ASP A 141 2.23 5.58 -19.54
C ASP A 141 0.82 5.16 -19.99
N GLY A 142 -0.04 4.72 -19.06
CA GLY A 142 -1.50 4.76 -19.24
C GLY A 142 -2.26 3.43 -19.37
N PHE A 143 -1.63 2.28 -19.13
CA PHE A 143 -2.29 0.97 -19.07
C PHE A 143 -3.40 0.97 -18.00
N GLU A 144 -4.59 0.44 -18.32
CA GLU A 144 -5.68 0.21 -17.35
C GLU A 144 -5.98 -1.29 -17.17
N PHE A 145 -6.01 -1.76 -15.93
CA PHE A 145 -6.46 -3.10 -15.55
C PHE A 145 -7.73 -3.05 -14.71
N GLN A 146 -8.69 -3.94 -15.00
CA GLN A 146 -9.90 -4.14 -14.22
C GLN A 146 -10.04 -5.64 -13.86
N GLY A 147 -9.93 -5.99 -12.58
CA GLY A 147 -9.84 -7.35 -12.04
C GLY A 147 -11.18 -8.11 -11.96
N GLY A 148 -12.22 -7.45 -11.46
CA GLY A 148 -13.59 -7.95 -11.54
C GLY A 148 -14.15 -8.40 -10.20
N ILE A 149 -14.35 -9.71 -10.00
CA ILE A 149 -14.99 -10.23 -8.76
C ILE A 149 -14.18 -11.33 -8.06
N ALA A 150 -12.99 -11.64 -8.55
CA ALA A 150 -12.15 -12.70 -8.05
C ALA A 150 -10.84 -12.09 -7.54
N ASN A 151 -10.13 -12.86 -6.71
CA ASN A 151 -8.82 -12.45 -6.20
C ASN A 151 -7.78 -12.46 -7.34
N ASP A 152 -7.23 -11.29 -7.65
CA ASP A 152 -6.31 -11.05 -8.74
C ASP A 152 -4.87 -10.80 -8.27
N VAL A 153 -3.90 -11.07 -9.15
CA VAL A 153 -2.49 -10.77 -8.89
C VAL A 153 -1.91 -9.98 -10.06
N VAL A 154 -1.78 -8.68 -9.89
CA VAL A 154 -1.31 -7.77 -10.94
C VAL A 154 0.06 -7.23 -10.57
N ARG A 155 1.04 -7.37 -11.47
CA ARG A 155 2.33 -6.69 -11.32
C ARG A 155 2.70 -5.95 -12.60
N VAL A 156 2.76 -4.62 -12.48
CA VAL A 156 3.09 -3.70 -13.55
C VAL A 156 4.22 -2.78 -13.07
N GLU A 157 5.30 -2.65 -13.84
CA GLU A 157 6.49 -1.88 -13.42
C GLU A 157 6.48 -0.42 -13.91
N HIS A 158 5.48 -0.03 -14.69
CA HIS A 158 5.36 1.30 -15.30
C HIS A 158 4.14 2.06 -14.79
N ARG A 159 4.02 3.32 -15.22
CA ARG A 159 2.89 4.20 -14.91
C ARG A 159 1.59 3.62 -15.45
N THR A 160 0.69 3.28 -14.52
CA THR A 160 -0.49 2.48 -14.83
C THR A 160 -1.70 2.88 -13.97
N GLN A 161 -2.88 2.44 -14.37
CA GLN A 161 -4.10 2.43 -13.57
C GLN A 161 -4.51 0.97 -13.35
N VAL A 162 -4.75 0.57 -12.11
CA VAL A 162 -5.16 -0.81 -11.77
C VAL A 162 -6.33 -0.75 -10.80
N PHE A 163 -7.39 -1.47 -11.11
CA PHE A 163 -8.61 -1.59 -10.30
C PHE A 163 -8.90 -3.08 -10.04
N GLY A 164 -8.85 -3.51 -8.78
CA GLY A 164 -9.15 -4.90 -8.38
C GLY A 164 -10.64 -5.23 -8.38
N TRP A 165 -11.47 -4.28 -7.92
CA TRP A 165 -12.93 -4.32 -7.82
C TRP A 165 -13.49 -5.15 -6.67
N ASN A 166 -13.63 -6.46 -6.79
CA ASN A 166 -14.01 -7.30 -5.65
C ASN A 166 -13.08 -8.51 -5.58
N GLY A 167 -12.85 -9.01 -4.38
CA GLY A 167 -11.91 -10.10 -4.13
C GLY A 167 -10.74 -9.58 -3.30
N ASP A 168 -9.95 -10.50 -2.74
CA ASP A 168 -8.74 -10.12 -2.01
C ASP A 168 -7.55 -10.10 -2.99
N ASP A 169 -7.20 -8.92 -3.47
CA ASP A 169 -6.27 -8.72 -4.58
C ASP A 169 -4.83 -8.46 -4.13
N VAL A 170 -3.87 -8.71 -5.03
CA VAL A 170 -2.46 -8.35 -4.86
C VAL A 170 -2.03 -7.50 -6.05
N LEU A 171 -1.94 -6.19 -5.85
CA LEU A 171 -1.72 -5.23 -6.91
C LEU A 171 -0.40 -4.48 -6.69
N ALA A 172 0.56 -4.67 -7.59
CA ALA A 172 1.84 -3.98 -7.58
C ALA A 172 2.01 -3.12 -8.83
N VAL A 173 2.21 -1.82 -8.63
CA VAL A 173 2.30 -0.83 -9.71
C VAL A 173 3.60 -0.04 -9.66
N GLY A 174 4.08 0.40 -10.82
CA GLY A 174 5.24 1.27 -10.95
C GLY A 174 4.96 2.70 -10.49
N ASP A 175 5.92 3.58 -10.73
CA ASP A 175 5.83 5.00 -10.38
C ASP A 175 4.70 5.74 -11.11
N ARG A 176 4.18 6.81 -10.50
CA ARG A 176 3.14 7.71 -11.06
C ARG A 176 1.83 7.00 -11.42
N SER A 177 1.52 5.92 -10.74
CA SER A 177 0.37 5.06 -11.00
C SER A 177 -0.83 5.38 -10.10
N LEU A 178 -2.00 4.90 -10.52
CA LEU A 178 -3.19 4.76 -9.68
C LEU A 178 -3.41 3.27 -9.43
N VAL A 179 -3.58 2.88 -8.17
CA VAL A 179 -4.01 1.54 -7.80
C VAL A 179 -5.19 1.63 -6.85
N ASN A 180 -6.23 0.85 -7.12
CA ASN A 180 -7.44 0.76 -6.30
C ASN A 180 -7.77 -0.72 -6.08
N GLY A 181 -7.79 -1.16 -4.82
CA GLY A 181 -8.14 -2.52 -4.43
C GLY A 181 -9.61 -2.82 -4.72
N GLY A 182 -10.51 -2.10 -4.06
CA GLY A 182 -11.95 -2.24 -4.26
C GLY A 182 -12.62 -2.80 -3.01
N ASN A 183 -13.32 -3.92 -3.13
CA ASN A 183 -13.93 -4.64 -2.01
C ASN A 183 -13.13 -5.93 -1.74
N GLY A 184 -12.80 -6.21 -0.49
CA GLY A 184 -12.00 -7.38 -0.11
C GLY A 184 -10.76 -6.94 0.66
N ASP A 185 -10.00 -7.89 1.19
CA ASP A 185 -8.78 -7.60 1.96
C ASP A 185 -7.56 -7.53 1.01
N ASP A 186 -7.26 -6.35 0.48
CA ASP A 186 -6.29 -6.16 -0.60
C ASP A 186 -4.84 -5.96 -0.13
N ARG A 187 -3.88 -6.23 -1.01
CA ARG A 187 -2.45 -5.93 -0.82
C ARG A 187 -1.93 -5.07 -1.96
N LEU A 188 -1.66 -3.80 -1.67
CA LEU A 188 -1.27 -2.81 -2.67
C LEU A 188 0.19 -2.38 -2.48
N PHE A 189 0.98 -2.42 -3.57
CA PHE A 189 2.36 -1.93 -3.61
C PHE A 189 2.45 -0.80 -4.64
N ALA A 190 2.65 0.43 -4.16
CA ALA A 190 2.63 1.62 -5.00
C ALA A 190 4.02 2.26 -5.13
N GLY A 191 4.51 2.37 -6.38
CA GLY A 191 5.75 3.07 -6.72
C GLY A 191 5.75 4.57 -6.39
N ALA A 192 6.86 5.26 -6.65
CA ALA A 192 7.02 6.67 -6.31
C ALA A 192 5.94 7.55 -6.94
N THR A 193 5.48 8.57 -6.21
CA THR A 193 4.45 9.54 -6.67
C THR A 193 3.12 8.92 -7.13
N SER A 194 2.83 7.69 -6.71
CA SER A 194 1.58 6.99 -7.03
C SER A 194 0.48 7.28 -6.00
N ARG A 195 -0.76 7.01 -6.39
CA ARG A 195 -1.93 7.00 -5.50
C ARG A 195 -2.42 5.57 -5.32
N ALA A 196 -2.55 5.14 -4.06
CA ALA A 196 -3.13 3.87 -3.68
C ALA A 196 -4.43 4.08 -2.89
N VAL A 197 -5.46 3.29 -3.19
CA VAL A 197 -6.75 3.28 -2.51
C VAL A 197 -7.07 1.83 -2.16
N GLY A 198 -7.22 1.49 -0.89
CA GLY A 198 -7.62 0.15 -0.44
C GLY A 198 -9.06 -0.11 -0.87
N GLY A 199 -10.01 0.57 -0.22
CA GLY A 199 -11.43 0.52 -0.55
C GLY A 199 -12.22 0.03 0.65
N ALA A 200 -12.90 -1.10 0.55
CA ALA A 200 -13.64 -1.72 1.65
C ALA A 200 -13.02 -3.08 1.97
N GLY A 201 -12.74 -3.36 3.24
CA GLY A 201 -12.00 -4.54 3.67
C GLY A 201 -10.77 -4.12 4.47
N ASN A 202 -10.01 -5.08 4.98
CA ASN A 202 -8.82 -4.82 5.78
C ASN A 202 -7.58 -4.84 4.88
N ASP A 203 -7.22 -3.68 4.36
CA ASP A 203 -6.23 -3.53 3.30
C ASP A 203 -4.81 -3.38 3.84
N ARG A 204 -3.83 -3.75 3.01
CA ARG A 204 -2.40 -3.53 3.27
C ARG A 204 -1.79 -2.71 2.16
N ILE A 205 -1.44 -1.46 2.44
CA ILE A 205 -0.90 -0.52 1.45
C ILE A 205 0.56 -0.20 1.78
N THR A 206 1.46 -0.54 0.86
CA THR A 206 2.89 -0.24 0.97
C THR A 206 3.32 0.75 -0.12
N GLY A 207 3.75 1.94 0.30
CA GLY A 207 4.44 2.89 -0.58
C GLY A 207 5.91 2.52 -0.73
N THR A 208 6.36 2.16 -1.93
CA THR A 208 7.75 1.73 -2.20
C THR A 208 8.66 2.86 -2.69
N GLY A 209 8.10 4.04 -2.95
CA GLY A 209 8.83 5.22 -3.41
C GLY A 209 8.41 6.52 -2.69
N VAL A 210 9.10 7.62 -2.99
CA VAL A 210 8.82 8.92 -2.37
C VAL A 210 7.51 9.50 -2.91
N GLY A 211 6.71 10.13 -2.04
CA GLY A 211 5.56 10.94 -2.45
C GLY A 211 4.32 10.13 -2.80
N VAL A 212 4.20 8.92 -2.26
CA VAL A 212 2.98 8.11 -2.36
C VAL A 212 1.86 8.76 -1.56
N THR A 213 0.65 8.76 -2.11
CA THR A 213 -0.59 9.03 -1.36
C THR A 213 -1.36 7.72 -1.20
N ALA A 214 -1.65 7.32 0.03
CA ALA A 214 -2.36 6.09 0.36
C ALA A 214 -3.64 6.41 1.12
N LEU A 215 -4.75 5.78 0.76
CA LEU A 215 -6.05 5.87 1.43
C LEU A 215 -6.49 4.44 1.73
N GLY A 216 -6.72 4.09 2.99
CA GLY A 216 -7.20 2.78 3.41
C GLY A 216 -8.65 2.59 2.96
N GLY A 217 -9.57 3.30 3.60
CA GLY A 217 -10.98 3.31 3.24
C GLY A 217 -11.84 2.84 4.40
N ALA A 218 -12.56 1.75 4.26
CA ALA A 218 -13.39 1.18 5.32
C ALA A 218 -12.86 -0.20 5.70
N GLY A 219 -12.58 -0.43 6.98
CA GLY A 219 -11.96 -1.65 7.49
C GLY A 219 -10.73 -1.31 8.33
N ASP A 220 -10.12 -2.32 8.94
CA ASP A 220 -8.92 -2.15 9.76
C ASP A 220 -7.68 -2.24 8.85
N ASP A 221 -7.18 -1.10 8.38
CA ASP A 221 -6.15 -1.00 7.36
C ASP A 221 -4.73 -0.93 7.94
N THR A 222 -3.75 -1.41 7.17
CA THR A 222 -2.32 -1.20 7.48
C THR A 222 -1.65 -0.46 6.35
N ILE A 223 -1.20 0.77 6.61
CA ILE A 223 -0.59 1.65 5.61
C ILE A 223 0.82 2.03 6.05
N GLY A 224 1.78 1.91 5.15
CA GLY A 224 3.07 2.52 5.42
C GLY A 224 4.07 2.58 4.30
N SER A 225 5.20 3.22 4.59
CA SER A 225 6.32 3.38 3.67
C SER A 225 7.62 3.54 4.42
N THR A 226 8.72 3.06 3.82
CA THR A 226 10.07 3.39 4.29
C THR A 226 10.51 4.80 3.90
N LEU A 227 9.68 5.53 3.16
CA LEU A 227 9.93 6.86 2.60
C LEU A 227 8.76 7.79 2.97
N ARG A 228 8.88 9.06 2.57
CA ARG A 228 7.83 10.05 2.83
C ARG A 228 6.52 9.66 2.15
N ILE A 229 5.46 9.60 2.94
CA ILE A 229 4.10 9.21 2.52
C ILE A 229 3.06 10.22 3.03
N VAL A 230 1.96 10.35 2.30
CA VAL A 230 0.70 10.92 2.79
C VAL A 230 -0.28 9.76 2.92
N ALA A 231 -0.72 9.43 4.12
CA ALA A 231 -1.59 8.31 4.41
C ALA A 231 -2.83 8.76 5.18
N ALA A 232 -4.00 8.25 4.79
CA ALA A 232 -5.22 8.32 5.59
C ALA A 232 -5.76 6.89 5.78
N GLY A 233 -6.04 6.50 7.02
CA GLY A 233 -6.63 5.20 7.36
C GLY A 233 -8.06 5.13 6.86
N GLY A 234 -8.94 5.94 7.43
CA GLY A 234 -10.33 6.03 7.00
C GLY A 234 -11.25 5.66 8.14
N ALA A 235 -12.07 4.64 7.98
CA ALA A 235 -12.97 4.15 9.02
C ALA A 235 -12.59 2.74 9.43
N GLY A 236 -12.30 2.52 10.71
CA GLY A 236 -11.82 1.24 11.23
C GLY A 236 -10.63 1.47 12.16
N ARG A 237 -10.03 0.40 12.68
CA ARG A 237 -8.85 0.51 13.54
C ARG A 237 -7.60 0.36 12.70
N ASP A 238 -7.04 1.49 12.30
CA ASP A 238 -5.98 1.55 11.32
C ASP A 238 -4.59 1.57 11.96
N THR A 239 -3.60 1.07 11.23
CA THR A 239 -2.18 1.14 11.60
C THR A 239 -1.38 1.86 10.52
N LEU A 240 -0.93 3.07 10.82
CA LEU A 240 -0.20 3.94 9.90
C LEU A 240 1.24 4.12 10.36
N HIS A 241 2.21 3.93 9.46
CA HIS A 241 3.62 4.19 9.77
C HIS A 241 4.41 4.76 8.59
N SER A 242 5.39 5.60 8.88
CA SER A 242 6.36 6.09 7.89
C SER A 242 7.76 6.03 8.46
N ALA A 243 8.77 5.58 7.71
CA ALA A 243 10.16 5.58 8.16
C ALA A 243 10.96 6.84 7.83
N ALA A 244 10.32 7.83 7.19
CA ALA A 244 10.97 9.07 6.81
C ALA A 244 10.20 10.29 7.32
N ALA A 245 10.97 11.26 7.77
CA ALA A 245 10.51 12.57 8.21
C ALA A 245 9.72 13.30 7.10
N GLY A 246 8.81 14.19 7.49
CA GLY A 246 8.00 14.99 6.56
C GLY A 246 6.76 14.27 6.01
N SER A 247 6.36 13.16 6.63
CA SER A 247 5.14 12.43 6.27
C SER A 247 3.90 13.08 6.86
N VAL A 248 2.73 12.70 6.35
CA VAL A 248 1.42 13.09 6.92
C VAL A 248 0.61 11.82 7.12
N LEU A 249 0.26 11.51 8.36
CA LEU A 249 -0.54 10.35 8.73
C LEU A 249 -1.84 10.83 9.41
N ASP A 250 -2.97 10.35 8.94
CA ASP A 250 -4.32 10.67 9.44
C ASP A 250 -5.04 9.36 9.71
N GLY A 251 -5.37 9.04 10.96
CA GLY A 251 -6.04 7.78 11.34
C GLY A 251 -7.45 7.75 10.79
N GLY A 252 -8.27 8.70 11.23
CA GLY A 252 -9.65 8.86 10.76
C GLY A 252 -10.64 8.53 11.85
N ASP A 253 -11.64 7.71 11.54
CA ASP A 253 -12.62 7.22 12.51
C ASP A 253 -12.17 5.84 13.02
N GLY A 254 -11.92 5.69 14.32
CA GLY A 254 -11.58 4.43 14.97
C GLY A 254 -10.51 4.59 16.03
N ASP A 255 -10.11 3.49 16.67
CA ASP A 255 -9.00 3.52 17.62
C ASP A 255 -7.70 3.18 16.85
N ASP A 256 -6.95 4.19 16.44
CA ASP A 256 -5.85 4.06 15.48
C ASP A 256 -4.46 3.99 16.13
N LEU A 257 -3.50 3.41 15.39
CA LEU A 257 -2.09 3.40 15.76
C LEU A 257 -1.27 4.15 14.71
N LEU A 258 -0.75 5.32 15.09
CA LEU A 258 0.10 6.15 14.23
C LEU A 258 1.55 6.11 14.72
N ARG A 259 2.48 5.88 13.80
CA ARG A 259 3.93 5.89 14.07
C ARG A 259 4.67 6.81 13.09
N GLY A 260 5.02 8.00 13.57
CA GLY A 260 5.94 8.90 12.89
C GLY A 260 7.35 8.31 12.83
N THR A 261 8.07 8.56 11.73
CA THR A 261 9.50 8.28 11.53
C THR A 261 10.01 6.95 12.15
N TYR A 262 9.38 5.84 11.80
CA TYR A 262 9.71 4.49 12.25
C TYR A 262 10.96 3.91 11.57
N LEU A 263 12.12 3.92 12.24
CA LEU A 263 13.19 2.96 11.93
C LEU A 263 13.12 1.80 12.91
N ARG A 264 13.33 0.59 12.37
CA ARG A 264 13.08 -0.73 12.96
C ARG A 264 13.23 -0.77 14.48
N GLU A 265 12.15 -1.14 15.18
CA GLU A 265 12.26 -1.73 16.51
C GLU A 265 13.20 -2.95 16.40
N ASN A 266 14.39 -2.90 16.99
CA ASN A 266 14.99 -4.11 17.54
C ASN A 266 14.17 -4.48 18.79
N ALA A 267 12.94 -4.95 18.60
CA ALA A 267 12.27 -5.74 19.62
C ALA A 267 13.18 -6.94 19.90
N LEU A 268 13.68 -7.11 21.13
CA LEU A 268 14.03 -8.38 21.82
C LEU A 268 14.97 -8.24 23.05
N SER A 269 14.82 -7.22 23.89
CA SER A 269 15.17 -7.32 25.32
C SER A 269 14.43 -6.25 26.09
N GLY A 270 14.02 -6.50 27.34
CA GLY A 270 13.38 -5.52 28.23
C GLY A 270 14.30 -4.37 28.67
N ALA A 271 15.13 -3.87 27.77
CA ALA A 271 15.88 -2.63 27.86
C ALA A 271 15.34 -1.76 26.71
N ASP A 272 14.79 -0.61 27.06
CA ASP A 272 14.18 0.36 26.15
C ASP A 272 15.25 0.97 25.23
N ARG A 273 15.65 0.20 24.21
CA ARG A 273 16.70 0.55 23.26
C ARG A 273 16.09 1.16 22.01
N PHE A 274 16.29 2.46 21.80
CA PHE A 274 15.75 3.20 20.66
C PHE A 274 16.87 3.80 19.79
N GLU A 275 16.77 3.63 18.46
CA GLU A 275 17.64 4.33 17.50
C GLU A 275 17.12 5.76 17.31
N LEU A 276 17.82 6.75 17.85
CA LEU A 276 17.52 8.19 17.70
C LEU A 276 17.59 8.63 16.23
N HIS A 277 16.59 9.35 15.73
CA HIS A 277 16.64 9.96 14.40
C HIS A 277 17.15 11.41 14.46
N TYR A 278 17.73 11.86 13.33
CA TYR A 278 18.28 13.20 13.16
C TYR A 278 17.27 14.10 12.44
N SER A 279 17.11 15.32 12.97
CA SER A 279 16.22 16.37 12.47
C SER A 279 16.34 16.64 10.97
N GLY A 280 15.22 17.02 10.35
CA GLY A 280 15.19 17.39 8.93
C GLY A 280 13.83 17.81 8.39
N HIS A 281 12.74 17.12 8.74
CA HIS A 281 11.38 17.48 8.34
C HIS A 281 10.33 16.95 9.33
N ARG A 282 9.58 17.85 9.98
CA ARG A 282 8.44 17.51 10.85
C ARG A 282 7.41 16.60 10.17
N THR A 283 7.08 15.47 10.78
CA THR A 283 5.91 14.65 10.43
C THR A 283 4.65 15.22 11.08
N VAL A 284 3.52 15.10 10.40
CA VAL A 284 2.20 15.46 10.92
C VAL A 284 1.41 14.20 11.19
N LEU A 285 0.93 14.03 12.42
CA LEU A 285 0.19 12.88 12.92
C LEU A 285 -1.19 13.37 13.38
N LYS A 286 -2.27 12.74 12.93
CA LYS A 286 -3.63 13.06 13.38
C LYS A 286 -4.34 11.77 13.70
N GLY A 287 -4.74 11.57 14.96
CA GLY A 287 -5.52 10.41 15.39
C GLY A 287 -6.89 10.43 14.72
N GLY A 288 -7.72 11.39 15.11
CA GLY A 288 -9.03 11.60 14.52
C GLY A 288 -10.13 11.41 15.55
N ALA A 289 -11.02 10.45 15.33
CA ALA A 289 -12.10 10.14 16.25
C ALA A 289 -11.96 8.73 16.80
N GLY A 290 -11.77 8.59 18.11
CA GLY A 290 -11.57 7.32 18.79
C GLY A 290 -10.41 7.44 19.76
N ASN A 291 -9.98 6.34 20.37
CA ASN A 291 -8.88 6.39 21.35
C ASN A 291 -7.58 5.99 20.66
N ASP A 292 -6.83 6.99 20.21
CA ASP A 292 -5.69 6.77 19.34
C ASP A 292 -4.40 6.57 20.13
N THR A 293 -3.46 5.81 19.56
CA THR A 293 -2.09 5.74 20.04
C THR A 293 -1.15 6.37 19.03
N ILE A 294 -0.57 7.51 19.38
CA ILE A 294 0.30 8.29 18.51
C ILE A 294 1.73 8.22 19.05
N ARG A 295 2.61 7.57 18.28
CA ARG A 295 4.05 7.56 18.52
C ARG A 295 4.72 8.60 17.65
N MET A 296 5.38 9.55 18.29
CA MET A 296 5.99 10.69 17.64
C MET A 296 7.48 10.79 17.98
N ASP A 297 8.24 11.30 17.03
CA ASP A 297 9.66 11.58 17.17
C ASP A 297 9.86 13.07 17.49
N ALA A 298 11.09 13.45 17.79
CA ALA A 298 11.46 14.84 17.97
C ALA A 298 11.09 15.68 16.74
N ASP A 299 10.68 16.93 16.96
CA ASP A 299 10.16 17.89 15.95
C ASP A 299 8.82 17.53 15.27
N ASP A 300 8.20 16.39 15.57
CA ASP A 300 6.90 16.05 15.01
C ASP A 300 5.77 16.93 15.55
N SER A 301 4.63 16.93 14.85
CA SER A 301 3.40 17.53 15.38
C SER A 301 2.24 16.55 15.34
N ALA A 302 1.58 16.39 16.48
CA ALA A 302 0.46 15.48 16.63
C ALA A 302 -0.82 16.19 17.10
N TRP A 303 -1.94 15.64 16.67
CA TRP A 303 -3.28 15.96 17.14
C TRP A 303 -4.00 14.65 17.46
N GLY A 304 -4.53 14.52 18.67
CA GLY A 304 -5.30 13.34 19.08
C GLY A 304 -6.69 13.35 18.43
N GLY A 305 -7.35 14.51 18.49
CA GLY A 305 -8.70 14.69 18.02
C GLY A 305 -9.72 14.45 19.13
N THR A 306 -10.72 13.61 18.90
CA THR A 306 -11.74 13.30 19.90
C THR A 306 -11.53 11.89 20.43
N GLY A 307 -11.54 11.73 21.75
CA GLY A 307 -11.40 10.44 22.39
C GLY A 307 -10.46 10.57 23.57
N ALA A 308 -9.95 9.44 24.06
CA ALA A 308 -8.91 9.40 25.08
C ALA A 308 -7.60 8.93 24.44
N ASP A 309 -6.76 9.88 24.04
CA ASP A 309 -5.61 9.60 23.20
C ASP A 309 -4.34 9.35 24.01
N ARG A 310 -3.46 8.51 23.47
CA ARG A 310 -2.17 8.18 24.07
C ARG A 310 -1.04 8.65 23.16
N PHE A 311 -0.32 9.66 23.61
CA PHE A 311 0.91 10.13 22.99
C PHE A 311 2.12 9.43 23.61
N ILE A 312 3.05 9.00 22.76
CA ILE A 312 4.37 8.50 23.17
C ILE A 312 5.39 9.29 22.36
N ALA A 313 6.17 10.11 23.04
CA ALA A 313 7.13 11.01 22.43
C ALA A 313 8.55 10.67 22.88
N PHE A 314 9.50 10.72 21.95
CA PHE A 314 10.92 10.53 22.20
C PHE A 314 11.64 11.84 21.86
N GLU A 315 12.15 12.54 22.87
CA GLU A 315 12.65 13.91 22.68
C GLU A 315 14.08 14.05 23.16
N ARG A 316 14.78 15.03 22.58
CA ARG A 316 16.13 15.44 22.97
C ARG A 316 16.22 16.95 23.09
N ALA A 317 17.20 17.46 23.80
CA ALA A 317 17.41 18.89 23.92
C ALA A 317 17.58 19.55 22.53
N GLY A 318 16.68 20.48 22.19
CA GLY A 318 16.81 21.35 21.03
C GLY A 318 15.93 21.00 19.84
N ASP A 319 15.44 19.76 19.77
CA ASP A 319 14.43 19.30 18.82
C ASP A 319 13.17 18.97 19.61
N ALA A 320 12.04 19.60 19.27
CA ALA A 320 10.90 19.58 20.17
C ALA A 320 9.60 19.34 19.44
N ALA A 321 9.00 18.19 19.72
CA ALA A 321 7.67 17.87 19.27
C ALA A 321 6.60 18.81 19.84
N THR A 322 5.45 18.78 19.18
CA THR A 322 4.29 19.60 19.53
C THR A 322 3.02 18.75 19.51
N ILE A 323 2.26 18.76 20.59
CA ILE A 323 0.89 18.23 20.62
C ILE A 323 -0.07 19.43 20.61
N GLY A 324 -0.96 19.45 19.63
CA GLY A 324 -1.75 20.63 19.31
C GLY A 324 -3.07 20.78 20.05
N ASP A 325 -3.60 19.70 20.64
CA ASP A 325 -4.96 19.62 21.18
C ASP A 325 -5.08 18.75 22.45
N PHE A 326 -3.98 18.59 23.20
CA PHE A 326 -3.94 17.74 24.38
C PHE A 326 -5.02 18.09 25.42
N ALA A 327 -5.88 17.13 25.75
CA ALA A 327 -6.98 17.25 26.70
C ALA A 327 -6.70 16.44 27.98
N ALA A 328 -6.17 17.09 29.03
CA ALA A 328 -5.77 16.45 30.30
C ALA A 328 -6.80 15.48 30.92
N ALA A 329 -8.10 15.74 30.75
CA ALA A 329 -9.14 14.86 31.30
C ALA A 329 -9.27 13.51 30.56
N ALA A 330 -8.77 13.41 29.33
CA ALA A 330 -8.93 12.26 28.44
C ALA A 330 -7.58 11.68 27.98
N ASP A 331 -6.61 12.53 27.68
CA ASP A 331 -5.37 12.14 27.02
C ASP A 331 -4.24 11.84 28.00
N THR A 332 -3.26 11.07 27.53
CA THR A 332 -2.02 10.78 28.26
C THR A 332 -0.80 10.97 27.38
N LEU A 333 0.28 11.49 27.96
CA LEU A 333 1.60 11.56 27.34
C LEU A 333 2.60 10.71 28.12
N LEU A 334 3.29 9.82 27.41
CA LEU A 334 4.56 9.25 27.85
C LEU A 334 5.69 9.95 27.10
N LEU A 335 6.46 10.78 27.81
CA LEU A 335 7.65 11.44 27.27
C LEU A 335 8.89 10.65 27.69
N LYS A 336 9.66 10.18 26.72
CA LYS A 336 10.91 9.46 26.92
C LYS A 336 12.09 10.37 26.56
N LEU A 337 13.02 10.52 27.51
CA LEU A 337 14.23 11.33 27.39
C LEU A 337 15.47 10.41 27.37
N PRO A 338 16.51 10.71 26.59
CA PRO A 338 17.69 9.87 26.52
C PRO A 338 18.58 10.05 27.77
N GLU A 339 19.13 8.95 28.29
CA GLU A 339 19.92 8.94 29.52
C GLU A 339 21.23 9.75 29.48
N ASP A 340 21.76 9.99 28.28
CA ASP A 340 22.99 10.73 28.09
C ASP A 340 22.78 12.25 28.09
N GLU A 341 21.53 12.71 27.91
CA GLU A 341 21.15 14.11 28.00
C GLU A 341 20.37 14.46 29.28
N ALA A 342 19.58 13.52 29.81
CA ALA A 342 18.76 13.76 31.00
C ALA A 342 19.44 13.25 32.27
N ALA A 343 19.54 14.11 33.28
CA ALA A 343 19.98 13.72 34.60
C ALA A 343 19.04 12.62 35.15
N ALA A 344 19.62 11.58 35.77
CA ALA A 344 18.83 10.49 36.37
C ALA A 344 17.85 10.96 37.46
N ASP A 345 18.07 12.16 38.03
CA ASP A 345 17.18 12.80 38.99
C ASP A 345 16.26 13.87 38.38
N PHE A 346 16.34 14.07 37.06
CA PHE A 346 15.62 15.08 36.27
C PHE A 346 15.86 16.52 36.75
N SER A 347 17.01 16.82 37.36
CA SER A 347 17.33 18.16 37.88
C SER A 347 17.50 19.25 36.80
N ASP A 348 17.69 18.83 35.56
CA ASP A 348 17.74 19.62 34.33
C ASP A 348 16.37 19.84 33.66
N LEU A 349 15.34 19.13 34.13
CA LEU A 349 13.98 19.23 33.61
C LEU A 349 13.24 20.40 34.25
N THR A 350 12.63 21.23 33.41
CA THR A 350 11.70 22.27 33.86
C THR A 350 10.39 22.21 33.09
N VAL A 351 9.28 22.42 33.81
CA VAL A 351 7.93 22.54 33.24
C VAL A 351 7.48 23.99 33.42
N GLU A 352 7.24 24.67 32.31
CA GLU A 352 6.88 26.09 32.25
C GLU A 352 5.48 26.26 31.66
N GLU A 353 4.62 27.01 32.33
CA GLU A 353 3.34 27.47 31.78
C GLU A 353 3.53 28.85 31.14
N ARG A 354 3.23 28.95 29.84
CA ARG A 354 3.41 30.20 29.10
C ARG A 354 2.33 30.40 28.04
N ASN A 355 1.60 31.51 28.16
CA ASN A 355 0.55 31.91 27.22
C ASN A 355 -0.57 30.86 27.02
N GLY A 356 -0.88 30.06 28.05
CA GLY A 356 -1.88 28.99 27.95
C GLY A 356 -1.36 27.70 27.31
N HIS A 357 -0.05 27.46 27.38
CA HIS A 357 0.61 26.24 26.93
C HIS A 357 1.57 25.74 28.02
N THR A 358 1.64 24.43 28.20
CA THR A 358 2.71 23.77 28.96
C THR A 358 3.91 23.51 28.05
N ILE A 359 5.10 23.92 28.49
CA ILE A 359 6.37 23.74 27.78
C ILE A 359 7.32 22.96 28.69
N LEU A 360 7.83 21.83 28.21
CA LEU A 360 8.84 21.05 28.91
C LEU A 360 10.20 21.38 28.32
N ARG A 361 11.19 21.56 29.19
CA ARG A 361 12.56 21.91 28.82
C ARG A 361 13.58 21.03 29.52
N LEU A 362 14.62 20.67 28.80
CA LEU A 362 15.82 19.99 29.31
C LEU A 362 17.02 20.94 29.16
N ASP A 363 17.70 21.25 30.27
CA ASP A 363 18.83 22.21 30.30
C ASP A 363 18.51 23.57 29.65
N GLY A 364 17.26 24.00 29.84
CA GLY A 364 16.72 25.24 29.27
C GLY A 364 16.34 25.18 27.80
N GLN A 365 16.66 24.09 27.07
CA GLN A 365 16.19 23.85 25.72
C GLN A 365 14.79 23.24 25.73
N VAL A 366 13.95 23.58 24.76
CA VAL A 366 12.60 23.00 24.69
C VAL A 366 12.71 21.57 24.18
N VAL A 367 11.95 20.66 24.77
CA VAL A 367 11.81 19.25 24.34
C VAL A 367 10.37 18.89 24.00
N MET A 368 9.37 19.53 24.60
CA MET A 368 7.96 19.26 24.28
C MET A 368 7.10 20.51 24.44
N ARG A 369 6.11 20.66 23.55
CA ARG A 369 5.09 21.70 23.61
C ARG A 369 3.70 21.09 23.62
N LEU A 370 2.94 21.35 24.67
CA LEU A 370 1.54 20.97 24.79
C LEU A 370 0.69 22.24 24.62
N LEU A 371 0.13 22.42 23.42
CA LEU A 371 -0.57 23.66 23.10
C LEU A 371 -1.99 23.66 23.68
N GLY A 372 -2.35 24.71 24.42
CA GLY A 372 -3.73 24.87 24.91
C GLY A 372 -4.03 24.04 26.16
N ALA A 373 -3.03 23.32 26.67
CA ALA A 373 -3.06 22.59 27.92
C ALA A 373 -2.26 23.37 28.97
N THR A 374 -2.81 23.45 30.18
CA THR A 374 -2.16 24.01 31.38
C THR A 374 -2.54 23.17 32.60
N ASP A 375 -1.86 23.39 33.72
CA ASP A 375 -2.18 22.78 35.02
C ASP A 375 -2.12 21.24 35.00
N LEU A 376 -1.22 20.70 34.18
CA LEU A 376 -1.08 19.26 33.97
C LEU A 376 -0.48 18.54 35.19
N ALA A 377 -1.04 17.38 35.52
CA ALA A 377 -0.47 16.45 36.48
C ALA A 377 0.71 15.71 35.85
N VAL A 378 1.93 16.08 36.26
CA VAL A 378 3.18 15.48 35.76
C VAL A 378 3.82 14.58 36.82
N ARG A 379 4.17 13.36 36.44
CA ARG A 379 4.99 12.45 37.26
C ARG A 379 6.26 12.02 36.53
N LEU A 380 7.27 11.72 37.32
CA LEU A 380 8.56 11.18 36.88
C LEU A 380 8.60 9.68 37.20
N GLN A 381 8.94 8.87 36.22
CA GLN A 381 9.20 7.44 36.36
C GLN A 381 10.71 7.25 36.55
N HIS A 382 11.08 6.41 37.51
CA HIS A 382 12.46 6.03 37.77
C HIS A 382 12.56 4.52 37.69
N GLU A 383 13.44 4.02 36.82
CA GLU A 383 13.77 2.61 36.69
C GLU A 383 15.01 2.28 37.53
N ASP A 384 14.83 1.45 38.56
CA ASP A 384 15.87 0.98 39.47
C ASP A 384 16.01 -0.54 39.28
N GLY A 385 16.68 -0.96 38.21
CA GLY A 385 16.77 -2.37 37.80
C GLY A 385 15.41 -2.91 37.36
N ASP A 386 14.91 -3.97 38.01
CA ASP A 386 13.58 -4.55 37.73
C ASP A 386 12.43 -3.81 38.43
N SER A 387 12.70 -2.73 39.16
CA SER A 387 11.70 -2.00 39.95
C SER A 387 11.44 -0.61 39.38
N VAL A 388 10.16 -0.23 39.38
CA VAL A 388 9.71 1.10 38.92
C VAL A 388 9.12 1.85 40.09
N ARG A 389 9.57 3.09 40.30
CA ARG A 389 8.98 4.03 41.27
C ARG A 389 8.61 5.35 40.59
N TYR A 390 7.70 6.09 41.21
CA TYR A 390 7.22 7.37 40.68
C TYR A 390 7.39 8.50 41.69
N THR A 391 7.78 9.68 41.21
CA THR A 391 7.82 10.92 42.00
C THR A 391 7.08 12.06 41.30
N ASP A 392 6.71 13.09 42.04
CA ASP A 392 6.37 14.40 41.46
C ASP A 392 7.65 15.14 40.99
N LEU A 393 7.47 16.35 40.44
CA LEU A 393 8.57 17.25 40.01
C LEU A 393 9.47 17.75 41.16
N HIS A 394 9.08 17.51 42.42
CA HIS A 394 9.88 17.86 43.61
C HIS A 394 10.58 16.63 44.22
N GLY A 395 10.49 15.46 43.58
CA GLY A 395 11.08 14.21 44.06
C GLY A 395 10.27 13.52 45.16
N THR A 396 9.06 13.98 45.46
CA THR A 396 8.18 13.34 46.45
C THR A 396 7.58 12.07 45.85
N PRO A 397 7.65 10.91 46.52
CA PRO A 397 7.03 9.68 46.03
C PRO A 397 5.52 9.84 45.85
N VAL A 398 5.00 9.38 44.71
CA VAL A 398 3.57 9.39 44.39
C VAL A 398 3.07 7.98 44.08
N THR A 399 1.82 7.67 44.45
CA THR A 399 1.18 6.38 44.17
C THR A 399 -0.27 6.59 43.73
N GLY A 400 -0.70 5.91 42.67
CA GLY A 400 -2.04 6.05 42.09
C GLY A 400 -2.33 7.44 41.48
N GLY A 401 -3.59 7.70 41.14
CA GLY A 401 -4.05 8.94 40.52
C GLY A 401 -4.05 8.93 38.99
N GLN A 402 -4.83 9.85 38.40
CA GLN A 402 -4.78 10.16 36.97
C GLN A 402 -3.61 11.14 36.75
N TRP A 403 -2.73 10.80 35.82
CA TRP A 403 -1.56 11.60 35.47
C TRP A 403 -1.58 11.85 33.97
N ASP A 404 -1.48 13.13 33.62
CA ASP A 404 -1.57 13.57 32.23
C ASP A 404 -0.26 13.29 31.51
N VAL A 405 0.86 13.53 32.19
CA VAL A 405 2.21 13.33 31.65
C VAL A 405 3.02 12.42 32.56
N THR A 406 3.57 11.35 31.99
CA THR A 406 4.62 10.53 32.59
C THR A 406 5.91 10.78 31.84
N ILE A 407 6.97 11.15 32.56
CA ILE A 407 8.30 11.37 31.99
C ILE A 407 9.21 10.26 32.48
N ASP A 408 9.98 9.69 31.56
CA ASP A 408 10.82 8.52 31.77
C ASP A 408 12.16 8.71 31.03
N VAL A 409 13.20 8.01 31.48
CA VAL A 409 14.52 8.02 30.84
C VAL A 409 14.78 6.67 30.21
N PHE A 410 15.41 6.63 29.03
CA PHE A 410 15.75 5.38 28.33
C PHE A 410 17.25 5.27 27.98
N GLU A 411 17.74 4.03 27.87
CA GLU A 411 19.12 3.75 27.44
C GLU A 411 19.27 3.96 25.92
N THR A 412 20.20 4.82 25.51
CA THR A 412 20.55 5.03 24.10
C THR A 412 21.61 4.02 23.62
N ILE A 413 21.54 3.54 22.37
CA ILE A 413 22.57 2.67 21.75
C ILE A 413 23.69 3.49 21.10
#